data_AF-A0A534GR66-F1
#
_entry.id   AF-A0A534GR66-F1
#
_cell.length_a   1.000
_cell.length_b   1.000
_cell.length_c   1.000
_cell.angle_alpha   90.00
_cell.angle_beta   90.00
_cell.angle_gamma   90.00
#
_symmetry.space_group_name_H-M   'P 1'
#
loop_
_entity.id
_entity.type
_entity.pdbx_description
1 polymer ?
#
loop_
_entity_poly.entity_id
_entity_poly.type
_entity_poly.pdbx_seq_one_letter_code
_entity_poly.pdbx_strand_id
1 'polypeptide(L)' 'MAHKKAGGSTKNGRDSHSKRLGVKRFGGEHVLAGNIIVRQRGTQVRPGTNVGVGTVQKKGAEQRLYVSVLPEKA' A
#
# COMPACT_ATOMS: atom_id res chain seq x y z
N MET A 1 39.18 -29.02 19.20
CA MET A 1 38.32 -29.00 17.99
C MET A 1 37.26 -30.07 18.16
N ALA A 2 35.98 -29.69 18.20
CA ALA A 2 34.87 -30.63 18.33
C ALA A 2 34.02 -30.56 17.05
N HIS A 3 34.04 -31.66 16.29
CA HIS A 3 33.20 -31.83 15.12
C HIS A 3 31.77 -32.17 15.55
N LYS A 4 30.85 -31.22 15.34
CA LYS A 4 29.53 -31.47 14.76
C LYS A 4 29.04 -30.13 14.21
N LYS A 5 29.13 -29.96 12.90
CA LYS A 5 28.49 -28.85 12.18
C LYS A 5 26.99 -29.16 12.19
N ALA A 6 26.31 -28.92 13.31
CA ALA A 6 24.87 -28.98 13.37
C ALA A 6 24.36 -27.82 12.49
N GLY A 7 24.02 -28.16 11.25
CA GLY A 7 23.50 -27.21 10.27
C GLY A 7 22.25 -26.54 10.83
N GLY A 8 22.39 -25.30 11.28
CA GLY A 8 21.25 -24.45 11.57
C GLY A 8 20.48 -24.27 10.28
N SER A 9 19.32 -24.91 10.16
CA SER A 9 18.32 -24.51 9.17
C SER A 9 17.85 -23.13 9.60
N THR A 10 18.47 -22.07 9.06
CA THR A 10 17.88 -20.74 9.14
C THR A 10 16.62 -20.78 8.30
N LYS A 11 15.50 -21.12 8.91
CA LYS A 11 14.18 -20.98 8.30
C LYS A 11 13.90 -19.49 8.18
N ASN A 12 14.40 -18.89 7.10
CA ASN A 12 14.03 -17.53 6.69
C ASN A 12 12.59 -17.56 6.17
N GLY A 13 11.64 -17.82 7.07
CA GLY A 13 10.20 -17.71 6.80
C GLY A 13 9.80 -16.25 6.78
N ARG A 14 10.13 -15.54 5.70
CA ARG A 14 9.72 -14.14 5.49
C ARG A 14 8.56 -14.08 4.50
N ASP A 15 7.41 -14.61 4.91
CA ASP A 15 6.17 -14.36 4.19
C ASP A 15 5.41 -13.22 4.86
N SER A 16 5.39 -12.07 4.18
CA SER A 16 4.54 -10.96 4.60
C SER A 16 3.11 -11.20 4.12
N HIS A 17 2.12 -11.04 4.99
CA HIS A 17 0.72 -11.07 4.55
C HIS A 17 0.46 -10.04 3.45
N SER A 18 -0.37 -10.42 2.47
CA SER A 18 -0.78 -9.56 1.37
C SER A 18 -1.38 -8.25 1.89
N LYS A 19 -0.92 -7.13 1.32
CA LYS A 19 -1.40 -5.79 1.69
C LYS A 19 -2.59 -5.32 0.85
N ARG A 20 -3.07 -6.17 -0.08
CA ARG A 20 -4.23 -5.90 -0.95
C ARG A 20 -4.12 -4.54 -1.68
N LEU A 21 -2.92 -4.27 -2.21
CA LEU A 21 -2.64 -3.09 -3.04
C LEU A 21 -3.39 -3.15 -4.37
N GLY A 22 -3.31 -2.08 -5.16
CA GLY A 22 -3.89 -1.98 -6.48
C GLY A 22 -5.10 -1.05 -6.57
N VAL A 23 -5.64 -0.99 -7.78
CA VAL A 23 -6.83 -0.21 -8.15
C VAL A 23 -8.06 -0.78 -7.45
N LYS A 24 -8.93 0.12 -6.97
CA LYS A 24 -10.19 -0.18 -6.30
C LYS A 24 -11.39 0.34 -7.08
N ARG A 25 -11.18 1.37 -7.90
CA ARG A 25 -12.18 1.94 -8.80
C ARG A 25 -11.54 2.25 -10.15
N PHE A 26 -12.20 1.84 -11.22
CA PHE A 26 -11.74 2.06 -12.59
C PHE A 26 -12.42 3.29 -13.21
N GLY A 27 -11.93 3.74 -14.37
CA GLY A 27 -12.49 4.89 -15.07
C GLY A 27 -13.94 4.65 -15.48
N GLY A 28 -14.80 5.65 -15.28
CA GLY A 28 -16.24 5.58 -15.60
C GLY A 28 -17.11 5.04 -14.46
N GLU A 29 -16.53 4.57 -13.36
CA GLU A 29 -17.31 4.19 -12.18
C GLU A 29 -17.71 5.42 -11.35
N HIS A 30 -18.97 5.45 -10.90
CA HIS A 30 -19.42 6.48 -9.95
C HIS A 30 -18.72 6.29 -8.60
N VAL A 31 -18.07 7.36 -8.13
CA VAL A 31 -17.36 7.39 -6.85
C VAL A 31 -17.82 8.57 -6.02
N LEU A 32 -18.12 8.31 -4.75
CA LEU A 32 -18.40 9.36 -3.77
C LEU A 32 -17.09 9.97 -3.27
N ALA A 33 -17.15 11.22 -2.81
CA ALA A 33 -16.02 11.87 -2.15
C ALA A 33 -15.54 11.05 -0.94
N GLY A 34 -14.23 10.93 -0.76
CA GLY A 34 -13.61 10.11 0.29
C GLY A 34 -13.39 8.64 -0.08
N ASN A 35 -13.90 8.16 -1.21
CA ASN A 35 -13.60 6.81 -1.68
C ASN A 35 -12.14 6.66 -2.11
N ILE A 36 -11.58 5.47 -1.89
CA ILE A 36 -10.23 5.12 -2.32
C ILE A 36 -10.27 4.64 -3.76
N ILE A 37 -9.47 5.27 -4.64
CA ILE A 37 -9.32 4.89 -6.04
C ILE A 37 -8.19 3.87 -6.19
N VAL A 38 -7.04 4.12 -5.55
CA VAL A 38 -5.84 3.26 -5.60
C VAL A 38 -5.19 3.15 -4.23
N ARG A 39 -4.73 1.94 -3.89
CA ARG A 39 -3.83 1.69 -2.76
C ARG A 39 -2.46 1.29 -3.29
N GLN A 40 -1.46 2.11 -3.03
CA GLN A 40 -0.12 1.92 -3.58
C GLN A 40 0.97 2.02 -2.50
N ARG A 41 2.13 1.44 -2.81
CA ARG A 41 3.38 1.72 -2.11
C ARG A 41 4.15 2.73 -2.96
N GLY A 42 4.62 3.81 -2.35
CA GLY A 42 5.10 4.96 -3.12
C GLY A 42 4.01 5.57 -4.00
N THR A 43 4.41 6.44 -4.93
CA THR A 43 3.47 7.19 -5.78
C THR A 43 3.63 6.75 -7.24
N GLN A 44 3.12 5.56 -7.59
CA GLN A 44 3.11 5.12 -8.99
C GLN A 44 2.07 5.90 -9.80
N VAL A 45 0.87 6.06 -9.25
CA VAL A 45 -0.20 6.91 -9.79
C VAL A 45 -0.17 8.25 -9.07
N ARG A 46 -0.02 9.33 -9.83
CA ARG A 46 -0.02 10.70 -9.30
C ARG A 46 -1.47 11.20 -9.22
N PRO A 47 -1.86 11.89 -8.14
CA PRO A 47 -3.19 12.47 -8.02
C PRO A 47 -3.43 13.51 -9.12
N GLY A 48 -4.62 13.47 -9.72
CA GLY A 48 -5.11 14.50 -10.63
C GLY A 48 -6.03 15.51 -9.93
N THR A 49 -6.80 16.25 -10.72
CA THR A 49 -7.82 17.18 -10.22
C THR A 49 -8.86 16.45 -9.36
N ASN A 50 -9.28 17.05 -8.24
CA ASN A 50 -10.26 16.49 -7.29
C ASN A 50 -9.83 15.14 -6.68
N VAL A 51 -8.53 14.88 -6.59
CA VAL A 51 -7.98 13.67 -5.97
C VAL A 51 -6.84 14.06 -5.03
N GLY A 52 -6.89 13.58 -3.80
CA GLY A 52 -5.90 13.79 -2.75
C GLY A 52 -5.06 12.53 -2.49
N VAL A 53 -3.82 12.73 -2.06
CA VAL A 53 -2.97 11.65 -1.54
C VAL A 53 -2.94 11.74 -0.04
N GLY A 54 -3.28 10.64 0.62
CA GLY A 54 -3.10 10.50 2.06
C GLY A 54 -2.00 9.49 2.38
N THR A 55 -1.30 9.75 3.48
CA THR A 55 -0.27 8.86 4.01
C THR A 55 -0.81 8.18 5.26
N VAL A 56 -0.88 6.84 5.26
CA VAL A 56 -1.12 6.13 6.53
C VAL A 56 0.20 6.08 7.28
N GLN A 57 0.32 6.83 8.37
CA GLN A 57 1.38 6.61 9.33
C GLN A 57 1.15 5.25 10.00
N LYS A 58 1.94 4.24 9.61
CA LYS A 58 2.16 3.06 10.44
C LYS A 58 3.60 3.11 10.96
N LYS A 59 3.82 2.75 12.21
CA LYS A 59 5.16 2.48 12.75
C LYS A 59 5.81 1.37 11.89
N GLY A 60 6.83 1.73 11.11
CA GLY A 60 7.59 0.83 10.22
C GLY A 60 7.77 1.37 8.80
N ALA A 61 8.82 0.90 8.11
CA ALA A 61 9.29 1.41 6.80
C ALA A 61 8.33 1.20 5.60
N GLU A 62 7.12 0.68 5.80
CA GLU A 62 6.11 0.52 4.76
C GLU A 62 5.09 1.66 4.79
N GLN A 63 5.47 2.84 4.31
CA GLN A 63 4.52 3.93 4.07
C GLN A 63 3.50 3.48 3.02
N ARG A 64 2.20 3.53 3.36
CA ARG A 64 1.10 3.23 2.44
C ARG A 64 0.49 4.56 2.00
N LEU A 65 0.54 4.81 0.70
CA LEU A 65 -0.07 5.98 0.10
C LEU A 65 -1.39 5.56 -0.54
N TYR A 66 -2.46 6.24 -0.15
CA TYR A 66 -3.78 6.09 -0.75
C TYR A 66 -4.10 7.33 -1.56
N VAL A 67 -4.77 7.11 -2.69
CA VAL A 67 -5.25 8.15 -3.60
C VAL A 67 -6.78 8.16 -3.46
N SER A 68 -7.34 9.23 -2.92
CA SER A 68 -8.77 9.38 -2.61
C SER A 68 -9.39 10.58 -3.31
N VAL A 69 -10.63 10.48 -3.77
CA VAL A 69 -11.36 11.61 -4.38
C VAL A 69 -11.64 12.68 -3.31
N LEU A 70 -11.25 13.93 -3.59
CA LEU A 70 -11.62 15.10 -2.80
C LEU A 70 -12.97 15.63 -3.28
N PRO A 71 -13.84 16.10 -2.37
CA PRO A 71 -15.09 16.74 -2.78
C PRO A 71 -14.79 17.98 -3.62
N GLU A 72 -15.53 18.18 -4.71
CA GLU A 72 -15.55 19.46 -5.42
C GLU A 72 -16.09 20.53 -4.47
N LYS A 73 -15.35 21.63 -4.31
CA LYS A 73 -15.84 22.78 -3.56
C LYS A 73 -17.00 23.40 -4.35
N ALA A 74 -18.15 23.55 -3.68
CA ALA A 74 -19.24 24.40 -4.11
C ALA A 74 -18.81 25.87 -4.16
#